data_AF-A0A920TB41-F1
#
_entry.id   AF-A0A920TB41-F1
#
_cell.length_a   1.000
_cell.length_b   1.000
_cell.length_c   1.000
_cell.angle_alpha   90.00
_cell.angle_beta   90.00
_cell.angle_gamma   90.00
#
_symmetry.space_group_name_H-M   'P 1'
#
loop_
_entity.id
_entity.type
_entity.pdbx_description
1 polymer ?
#
loop_
_entity_poly.entity_id
_entity_poly.type
_entity_poly.pdbx_seq_one_letter_code
_entity_poly.pdbx_strand_id
1 'polypeptide(L)'
;MATETTPVQSTGVGTGGPSRWILGPWRDLLLFVATPLVVLPLGLLTASQTSGERILFWVVAFGALGHHLPGLLRAYGDRELFRRFRWRFVVVPLVLLPVCGLFFVDQLVGMKLIVLAWGIWHFLMQTYGFARIYDAKSGGGGRASRWLDWGMCVGWFGAAVLHSPRRVGEFLGMAYQAGLPVDWSLPLESIRFGWTAVTLVITAAALGQLVWRGLSGQTVSGGKVLLLVMSFTFFWYCNVTLTNLVLGIAMFEVFHDIQYLSIVWSFNRRRVESGAGVGL
;
A
#
# COMPACT_ATOMS: atom_id res chain seq x y z
N MET A 1 22.69 43.45 -47.89
CA MET A 1 21.95 42.97 -46.69
C MET A 1 21.44 41.57 -47.01
N ALA A 2 22.19 40.55 -46.59
CA ALA A 2 21.79 39.16 -46.72
C ALA A 2 21.17 38.73 -45.38
N THR A 3 19.90 38.33 -45.41
CA THR A 3 19.19 37.76 -44.27
C THR A 3 19.57 36.29 -44.14
N GLU A 4 20.38 35.97 -43.13
CA GLU A 4 20.62 34.60 -42.67
C GLU A 4 19.33 34.05 -42.05
N THR A 5 18.74 33.05 -42.71
CA THR A 5 17.70 32.21 -42.13
C THR A 5 18.37 31.09 -41.33
N THR A 6 18.39 31.23 -40.01
CA THR A 6 18.83 30.16 -39.10
C THR A 6 17.81 29.01 -39.14
N PRO A 7 18.20 27.75 -39.38
CA PRO A 7 17.26 26.63 -39.33
C PRO A 7 16.95 26.31 -37.87
N VAL A 8 15.67 26.36 -37.51
CA VAL A 8 15.18 25.80 -36.24
C VAL A 8 15.38 24.28 -36.32
N GLN A 9 16.36 23.76 -35.58
CA GLN A 9 16.48 22.33 -35.33
C GLN A 9 15.22 21.85 -34.61
N SER A 10 14.37 21.09 -35.29
CA SER A 10 13.34 20.32 -34.65
C SER A 10 14.03 19.25 -33.80
N THR A 11 14.11 19.46 -32.50
CA THR A 11 14.45 18.40 -31.56
C THR A 11 13.33 17.37 -31.62
N GLY A 12 13.58 16.29 -32.36
CA GLY A 12 12.71 15.14 -32.42
C GLY A 12 12.55 14.58 -31.01
N VAL A 13 11.47 14.93 -30.33
CA VAL A 13 11.00 14.22 -29.15
C VAL A 13 10.61 12.84 -29.66
N GLY A 14 11.54 11.89 -29.55
CA GLY A 14 11.27 10.50 -29.85
C GLY A 14 10.03 10.08 -29.06
N THR A 15 8.94 9.80 -29.77
CA THR A 15 7.71 9.25 -29.21
C THR A 15 7.99 7.80 -28.82
N GLY A 16 8.73 7.61 -27.73
CA GLY A 16 8.83 6.31 -27.07
C GLY A 16 7.40 5.88 -26.69
N GLY A 17 7.03 4.65 -27.06
CA GLY A 17 5.73 4.10 -26.71
C GLY A 17 5.45 4.22 -25.20
N PRO A 18 4.17 4.21 -24.79
CA PRO A 18 3.79 4.42 -23.39
C PRO A 18 4.53 3.45 -22.46
N SER A 19 5.28 4.00 -21.50
CA SER A 19 6.06 3.20 -20.55
C SER A 19 5.15 2.32 -19.69
N ARG A 20 5.47 1.01 -19.68
CA ARG A 20 4.82 -0.02 -18.86
C ARG A 20 5.11 0.13 -17.35
N TRP A 21 6.02 1.02 -16.99
CA TRP A 21 6.47 1.31 -15.62
C TRP A 21 5.99 2.69 -15.14
N ILE A 22 5.88 2.89 -13.83
CA ILE A 22 5.37 4.11 -13.21
C ILE A 22 6.34 5.28 -13.42
N LEU A 23 7.62 5.07 -13.05
CA LEU A 23 8.74 6.00 -13.13
C LEU A 23 9.85 5.53 -14.08
N GLY A 24 9.79 4.27 -14.48
CA GLY A 24 10.82 3.57 -15.26
C GLY A 24 11.28 2.30 -14.52
N PRO A 25 11.82 1.30 -15.23
CA PRO A 25 12.10 -0.02 -14.65
C PRO A 25 12.99 0.02 -13.41
N TRP A 26 14.13 0.70 -13.47
CA TRP A 26 15.07 0.75 -12.34
C TRP A 26 14.53 1.47 -11.11
N ARG A 27 13.86 2.62 -11.31
CA ARG A 27 13.27 3.39 -10.22
C ARG A 27 12.10 2.64 -9.59
N ASP A 28 11.29 1.97 -10.41
CA ASP A 28 10.19 1.17 -9.91
C ASP A 28 10.68 -0.05 -9.12
N LEU A 29 11.73 -0.72 -9.62
CA LEU A 29 12.36 -1.81 -8.89
C LEU A 29 12.89 -1.31 -7.55
N LEU A 30 13.61 -0.19 -7.49
CA LEU A 30 14.17 0.31 -6.24
C LEU A 30 13.12 0.77 -5.22
N LEU A 31 12.08 1.50 -5.69
CA LEU A 31 11.16 2.23 -4.82
C LEU A 31 9.83 1.52 -4.56
N PHE A 32 9.37 0.66 -5.48
CA PHE A 32 8.09 -0.04 -5.33
C PHE A 32 8.24 -1.53 -5.06
N VAL A 33 9.28 -2.17 -5.60
CA VAL A 33 9.43 -3.62 -5.56
C VAL A 33 10.48 -4.03 -4.53
N ALA A 34 11.76 -3.78 -4.79
CA ALA A 34 12.92 -4.31 -4.06
C ALA A 34 13.26 -3.58 -2.76
N THR A 35 12.49 -2.54 -2.39
CA THR A 35 12.66 -1.85 -1.10
C THR A 35 12.74 -2.79 0.10
N PRO A 36 11.94 -3.89 0.20
CA PRO A 36 12.08 -4.88 1.25
C PRO A 36 13.46 -5.53 1.35
N LEU A 37 14.19 -5.67 0.25
CA LEU A 37 15.55 -6.24 0.25
C LEU A 37 16.56 -5.33 0.95
N VAL A 38 16.24 -4.03 1.08
CA VAL A 38 17.05 -3.05 1.82
C VAL A 38 16.50 -2.87 3.23
N VAL A 39 15.18 -2.75 3.37
CA VAL A 39 14.53 -2.52 4.67
C VAL A 39 14.73 -3.71 5.61
N LEU A 40 14.65 -4.94 5.11
CA LEU A 40 14.82 -6.13 5.94
C LEU A 40 16.20 -6.20 6.63
N PRO A 41 17.34 -6.20 5.91
CA PRO A 41 18.64 -6.26 6.56
C PRO A 41 18.91 -5.05 7.46
N LEU A 42 18.50 -3.84 7.05
CA LEU A 42 18.66 -2.64 7.88
C LEU A 42 17.81 -2.69 9.15
N GLY A 43 16.58 -3.18 9.06
CA GLY A 43 15.69 -3.35 10.21
C GLY A 43 16.24 -4.37 11.19
N LEU A 44 16.75 -5.51 10.72
CA LEU A 44 17.40 -6.52 11.56
C LEU A 44 18.69 -6.01 12.20
N LEU A 45 19.52 -5.28 11.45
CA LEU A 45 20.75 -4.67 11.95
C LEU A 45 20.48 -3.57 12.99
N THR A 46 19.39 -2.83 12.83
CA THR A 46 18.99 -1.81 13.81
C THR A 46 18.42 -2.48 15.06
N ALA A 47 17.66 -3.56 14.89
CA ALA A 47 17.08 -4.33 15.99
C ALA A 47 18.12 -5.09 16.85
N SER A 48 19.35 -5.28 16.35
CA SER A 48 20.44 -5.80 17.19
C SER A 48 21.00 -4.75 18.17
N GLN A 49 20.69 -3.47 17.93
CA GLN A 49 21.20 -2.34 18.72
C GLN A 49 20.10 -1.66 19.53
N THR A 50 18.83 -1.87 19.19
CA THR A 50 17.70 -1.24 19.88
C THR A 50 16.42 -2.08 19.80
N SER A 51 15.41 -1.72 20.59
CA SER A 51 14.16 -2.47 20.64
C SER A 51 13.25 -2.19 19.44
N GLY A 52 12.42 -3.16 19.06
CA GLY A 52 11.45 -3.00 17.97
C GLY A 52 10.47 -1.85 18.21
N GLU A 53 10.10 -1.60 19.46
CA GLU A 53 9.22 -0.49 19.87
C GLU A 53 9.88 0.86 19.62
N ARG A 54 11.18 1.00 19.88
CA ARG A 54 11.91 2.23 19.59
C ARG A 54 12.02 2.48 18.09
N ILE A 55 12.26 1.41 17.31
CA ILE A 55 12.26 1.48 15.84
C ILE A 55 10.88 1.91 15.35
N LEU A 56 9.81 1.25 15.82
CA LEU A 56 8.44 1.61 15.45
C LEU A 56 8.11 3.06 15.84
N PHE A 57 8.54 3.51 17.02
CA PHE A 57 8.34 4.90 17.45
C PHE A 57 8.97 5.89 16.45
N TRP A 58 10.22 5.67 16.02
CA TRP A 58 10.84 6.52 15.01
C TRP A 58 10.12 6.45 13.67
N VAL A 59 9.73 5.26 13.23
CA VAL A 59 8.98 5.08 11.97
C VAL A 59 7.64 5.81 12.03
N VAL A 60 6.90 5.74 13.14
CA VAL A 60 5.65 6.48 13.29
C VAL A 60 5.92 7.99 13.37
N ALA A 61 6.93 8.43 14.13
CA ALA A 61 7.23 9.84 14.30
C ALA A 61 7.64 10.54 12.99
N PHE A 62 8.42 9.88 12.14
CA PHE A 62 8.93 10.47 10.89
C PHE A 62 8.20 9.95 9.64
N GLY A 63 7.98 8.64 9.55
CA GLY A 63 7.32 7.98 8.43
C GLY A 63 5.83 8.32 8.37
N ALA A 64 5.06 8.01 9.42
CA ALA A 64 3.61 8.28 9.40
C ALA A 64 3.29 9.78 9.27
N LEU A 65 4.05 10.67 9.93
CA LEU A 65 3.89 12.11 9.74
C LEU A 65 4.16 12.51 8.28
N GLY A 66 5.27 12.04 7.69
CA GLY A 66 5.62 12.28 6.30
C GLY A 66 4.63 11.67 5.30
N HIS A 67 4.01 10.54 5.65
CA HIS A 67 3.01 9.84 4.86
C HIS A 67 1.67 10.57 4.83
N HIS A 68 1.18 11.03 5.98
CA HIS A 68 -0.13 11.67 6.07
C HIS A 68 -0.12 13.14 5.61
N LEU A 69 1.00 13.84 5.79
CA LEU A 69 1.10 15.27 5.48
C LEU A 69 0.76 15.63 4.02
N PRO A 70 1.26 14.94 2.98
CA PRO A 70 0.88 15.23 1.60
C PRO A 70 -0.62 15.09 1.34
N GLY A 71 -1.28 14.14 2.02
CA GLY A 71 -2.73 13.97 1.94
C GLY A 71 -3.48 15.16 2.52
N LEU A 72 -3.04 15.66 3.68
CA LEU A 72 -3.59 16.87 4.32
C LEU A 72 -3.38 18.11 3.45
N LEU A 73 -2.14 18.33 2.99
CA LEU A 73 -1.82 19.46 2.11
C LEU A 73 -2.65 19.42 0.83
N ARG A 74 -2.87 18.24 0.25
CA ARG A 74 -3.74 18.09 -0.91
C ARG A 74 -5.21 18.38 -0.59
N ALA A 75 -5.72 17.87 0.53
CA ALA A 75 -7.13 18.03 0.90
C ALA A 75 -7.50 19.49 1.20
N TYR A 76 -6.61 20.23 1.86
CA TYR A 76 -6.88 21.61 2.32
C TYR A 76 -6.17 22.70 1.50
N GLY A 77 -5.13 22.36 0.74
CA GLY A 77 -4.40 23.31 -0.12
C GLY A 77 -4.91 23.38 -1.57
N ASP A 78 -5.48 22.30 -2.11
CA ASP A 78 -6.09 22.32 -3.45
C ASP A 78 -7.53 22.86 -3.35
N ARG A 79 -7.72 24.13 -3.71
CA ARG A 79 -9.01 24.83 -3.61
C ARG A 79 -10.13 24.14 -4.40
N GLU A 80 -9.82 23.58 -5.57
CA GLU A 80 -10.81 22.90 -6.40
C GLU A 80 -11.25 21.60 -5.74
N LEU A 81 -10.28 20.82 -5.26
CA LEU A 81 -10.56 19.57 -4.55
C LEU A 81 -11.33 19.83 -3.26
N PHE A 82 -10.93 20.84 -2.48
CA PHE A 82 -11.61 21.22 -1.25
C PHE A 82 -13.05 21.62 -1.52
N ARG A 83 -13.30 22.49 -2.51
CA ARG A 83 -14.67 22.91 -2.86
C ARG A 83 -15.54 21.73 -3.27
N ARG A 84 -14.98 20.77 -4.03
CA ARG A 84 -15.69 19.57 -4.49
C ARG A 84 -16.10 18.64 -3.34
N PHE A 85 -15.25 18.50 -2.31
CA PHE A 85 -15.47 17.56 -1.20
C PHE A 85 -15.62 18.23 0.17
N ARG A 86 -15.97 19.52 0.20
CA ARG A 86 -15.96 20.39 1.39
C ARG A 86 -16.62 19.77 2.61
N TRP A 87 -17.78 19.15 2.45
CA TRP A 87 -18.52 18.56 3.56
C TRP A 87 -17.79 17.36 4.15
N ARG A 88 -17.10 16.57 3.33
CA ARG A 88 -16.30 15.44 3.82
C ARG A 88 -15.07 15.96 4.57
N PHE A 89 -14.39 16.96 4.03
CA PHE A 89 -13.18 17.52 4.65
C PHE A 89 -13.47 18.34 5.91
N VAL A 90 -14.68 18.85 6.11
CA VAL A 90 -15.04 19.58 7.33
C VAL A 90 -15.72 18.66 8.35
N VAL A 91 -16.76 17.93 7.94
CA VAL A 91 -17.59 17.16 8.89
C VAL A 91 -16.84 15.94 9.43
N VAL A 92 -16.07 15.23 8.59
CA VAL A 92 -15.40 14.00 9.05
C VAL A 92 -14.39 14.27 10.17
N PRO A 93 -13.46 15.24 10.07
CA PRO A 93 -12.58 15.57 11.19
C PRO A 93 -13.33 16.07 12.42
N LEU A 94 -14.38 16.89 12.24
CA LEU A 94 -15.19 17.41 13.36
C LEU A 94 -15.91 16.31 14.14
N VAL A 95 -16.25 15.19 13.50
CA VAL A 95 -16.86 14.03 14.15
C VAL A 95 -15.80 13.09 14.70
N LEU A 96 -14.77 12.78 13.91
CA LEU A 96 -13.75 11.81 14.29
C LEU A 96 -12.87 12.31 15.45
N LEU A 97 -12.53 13.60 15.52
CA LEU A 97 -11.69 14.12 16.61
C LEU A 97 -12.36 13.96 17.99
N PRO A 98 -13.61 14.38 18.21
CA PRO A 98 -14.31 14.11 19.47
C PRO A 98 -14.48 12.63 19.76
N VAL A 99 -14.84 11.81 18.75
CA VAL A 99 -15.00 10.36 18.95
C VAL A 99 -13.67 9.71 19.38
N CYS A 100 -12.56 10.04 18.71
CA CYS A 100 -11.24 9.59 19.11
C CYS A 100 -10.87 10.11 20.51
N GLY A 101 -11.22 11.37 20.83
CA GLY A 101 -11.01 11.96 22.15
C GLY A 101 -11.75 11.22 23.26
N LEU A 102 -13.02 10.88 23.04
CA LEU A 102 -13.85 10.09 23.96
C LEU A 102 -13.21 8.71 24.20
N PHE A 103 -12.86 7.99 23.12
CA PHE A 103 -12.21 6.69 23.24
C PHE A 103 -10.85 6.76 23.95
N PHE A 104 -10.12 7.86 23.79
CA PHE A 104 -8.85 8.07 24.49
C PHE A 104 -9.05 8.34 25.98
N VAL A 105 -9.95 9.25 26.34
CA VAL A 105 -10.23 9.62 27.75
C VAL A 105 -10.79 8.42 28.52
N ASP A 106 -11.76 7.72 27.93
CA ASP A 106 -12.43 6.59 28.56
C ASP A 106 -11.66 5.27 28.40
N GLN A 107 -10.44 5.32 27.83
CA GLN A 107 -9.56 4.17 27.59
C GLN A 107 -10.22 3.02 26.80
N LEU A 108 -11.16 3.35 25.91
CA LEU A 108 -11.90 2.39 25.11
C LEU A 108 -11.02 1.80 23.99
N VAL A 109 -10.99 0.47 23.92
CA VAL A 109 -10.10 -0.26 23.01
C VAL A 109 -10.70 -0.41 21.60
N GLY A 110 -12.01 -0.21 21.43
CA GLY A 110 -12.69 -0.40 20.14
C GLY A 110 -12.10 0.43 18.99
N MET A 111 -11.64 1.65 19.26
CA MET A 111 -10.98 2.47 18.23
C MET A 111 -9.65 1.85 17.78
N LYS A 112 -8.87 1.25 18.69
CA LYS A 112 -7.61 0.57 18.35
C LYS A 112 -7.87 -0.63 17.43
N LEU A 113 -8.95 -1.38 17.69
CA LEU A 113 -9.39 -2.48 16.83
C LEU A 113 -9.75 -2.01 15.42
N ILE A 114 -10.50 -0.89 15.31
CA ILE A 114 -10.84 -0.28 14.02
C ILE A 114 -9.58 0.17 13.28
N VAL A 115 -8.66 0.86 13.97
CA VAL A 115 -7.40 1.32 13.38
C VAL A 115 -6.53 0.16 12.91
N LEU A 116 -6.46 -0.94 13.68
CA LEU A 116 -5.73 -2.15 13.29
C LEU A 116 -6.31 -2.78 12.01
N ALA A 117 -7.63 -2.97 11.97
CA ALA A 117 -8.30 -3.49 10.77
C ALA A 117 -8.15 -2.56 9.57
N TRP A 118 -8.27 -1.24 9.81
CA TRP A 118 -8.08 -0.22 8.78
C TRP A 118 -6.65 -0.21 8.24
N GLY A 119 -5.63 -0.38 9.08
CA GLY A 119 -4.23 -0.44 8.65
C GLY A 119 -3.99 -1.57 7.65
N ILE A 120 -4.45 -2.78 7.98
CA ILE A 120 -4.35 -3.94 7.07
C ILE A 120 -5.09 -3.69 5.76
N TRP A 121 -6.32 -3.17 5.84
CA TRP A 121 -7.10 -2.79 4.66
C TRP A 121 -6.40 -1.72 3.81
N HIS A 122 -5.81 -0.71 4.45
CA HIS A 122 -5.11 0.38 3.80
C HIS A 122 -3.90 -0.12 3.01
N PHE A 123 -3.08 -0.99 3.61
CA PHE A 123 -1.94 -1.62 2.95
C PHE A 123 -2.34 -2.48 1.75
N LEU A 124 -3.39 -3.28 1.94
CA LEU A 124 -3.99 -4.08 0.88
C LEU A 124 -4.43 -3.20 -0.29
N MET A 125 -5.18 -2.12 0.00
CA MET A 125 -5.71 -1.23 -1.03
C MET A 125 -4.63 -0.43 -1.74
N GLN A 126 -3.53 -0.07 -1.06
CA GLN A 126 -2.36 0.54 -1.70
C GLN A 126 -1.71 -0.43 -2.68
N THR A 127 -1.44 -1.67 -2.25
CA THR A 127 -0.82 -2.72 -3.08
C THR A 127 -1.69 -3.01 -4.31
N TYR A 128 -3.00 -3.15 -4.10
CA TYR A 128 -3.98 -3.32 -5.16
C TYR A 128 -3.98 -2.13 -6.13
N GLY A 129 -3.97 -0.90 -5.60
CA GLY A 129 -3.91 0.33 -6.40
C GLY A 129 -2.68 0.38 -7.33
N PHE A 130 -1.49 0.03 -6.82
CA PHE A 130 -0.30 -0.06 -7.65
C PHE A 130 -0.38 -1.16 -8.71
N ALA A 131 -0.89 -2.33 -8.37
CA ALA A 131 -1.13 -3.40 -9.34
C ALA A 131 -2.04 -2.93 -10.49
N ARG A 132 -3.07 -2.13 -10.19
CA ARG A 132 -3.95 -1.52 -11.19
C ARG A 132 -3.25 -0.50 -12.08
N ILE A 133 -2.35 0.32 -11.52
CA ILE A 133 -1.56 1.28 -12.31
C ILE A 133 -0.65 0.55 -13.29
N TYR A 134 0.03 -0.52 -12.85
CA TYR A 134 0.86 -1.35 -13.71
C TYR A 134 0.07 -2.02 -14.84
N ASP A 135 -1.12 -2.53 -14.53
CA ASP A 135 -2.01 -3.10 -15.54
C ASP A 135 -2.42 -2.06 -16.59
N ALA A 136 -2.87 -0.88 -16.15
CA ALA A 136 -3.26 0.22 -17.04
C ALA A 136 -2.10 0.64 -17.96
N LYS A 137 -0.88 0.73 -17.42
CA LYS A 137 0.33 1.07 -18.19
C LYS A 137 0.78 -0.02 -19.17
N SER A 138 0.46 -1.27 -18.89
CA SER A 138 0.72 -2.39 -19.80
C SER A 138 -0.34 -2.55 -20.89
N GLY A 139 -1.41 -1.73 -20.90
CA GLY A 139 -2.56 -1.91 -21.78
C GLY A 139 -3.43 -3.12 -21.42
N GLY A 140 -3.31 -3.60 -20.18
CA GLY A 140 -4.01 -4.77 -19.66
C GLY A 140 -5.06 -4.45 -18.60
N GLY A 141 -5.48 -5.47 -17.85
CA GLY A 141 -6.29 -5.28 -16.65
C GLY A 141 -7.80 -5.24 -16.87
N GLY A 142 -8.33 -6.18 -17.66
CA GLY A 142 -9.77 -6.38 -17.81
C GLY A 142 -10.51 -6.69 -16.51
N ARG A 143 -11.84 -6.80 -16.56
CA ARG A 143 -12.70 -7.05 -15.38
C ARG A 143 -12.26 -8.26 -14.56
N ALA A 144 -11.95 -9.38 -15.19
CA ALA A 144 -11.49 -10.58 -14.49
C ALA A 144 -10.17 -10.35 -13.73
N SER A 145 -9.17 -9.73 -14.38
CA SER A 145 -7.88 -9.42 -13.73
C SER A 145 -8.05 -8.51 -12.53
N ARG A 146 -8.97 -7.52 -12.59
CA ARG A 146 -9.28 -6.65 -11.46
C ARG A 146 -9.74 -7.38 -10.22
N TRP A 147 -10.63 -8.37 -10.40
CA TRP A 147 -11.16 -9.16 -9.29
C TRP A 147 -10.16 -10.18 -8.78
N LEU A 148 -9.35 -10.76 -9.67
CA LEU A 148 -8.26 -11.67 -9.28
C LEU A 148 -7.17 -10.93 -8.51
N ASP A 149 -6.73 -9.76 -8.98
CA ASP A 149 -5.75 -8.92 -8.28
C ASP A 149 -6.28 -8.50 -6.89
N TRP A 150 -7.56 -8.11 -6.79
CA TRP A 150 -8.18 -7.75 -5.52
C TRP A 150 -8.31 -8.95 -4.58
N GLY A 151 -8.78 -10.09 -5.11
CA GLY A 151 -8.91 -11.34 -4.36
C GLY A 151 -7.57 -11.89 -3.89
N MET A 152 -6.50 -11.75 -4.68
CA MET A 152 -5.14 -12.08 -4.24
C MET A 152 -4.71 -11.17 -3.10
N CYS A 153 -4.95 -9.87 -3.17
CA CYS A 153 -4.60 -8.95 -2.10
C CYS A 153 -5.39 -9.27 -0.81
N VAL A 154 -6.72 -9.46 -0.89
CA VAL A 154 -7.52 -9.90 0.25
C VAL A 154 -7.02 -11.22 0.80
N GLY A 155 -6.86 -12.24 -0.06
CA GLY A 155 -6.45 -13.58 0.33
C GLY A 155 -5.09 -13.60 1.01
N TRP A 156 -4.05 -13.05 0.39
CA TRP A 156 -2.68 -13.12 0.92
C TRP A 156 -2.46 -12.26 2.17
N PHE A 157 -2.96 -11.02 2.21
CA PHE A 157 -2.86 -10.20 3.41
C PHE A 157 -3.69 -10.80 4.57
N GLY A 158 -4.90 -11.27 4.29
CA GLY A 158 -5.73 -11.95 5.29
C GLY A 158 -5.12 -13.25 5.78
N ALA A 159 -4.48 -14.03 4.90
CA ALA A 159 -3.81 -15.28 5.25
C ALA A 159 -2.64 -15.00 6.19
N ALA A 160 -1.81 -14.00 5.90
CA ALA A 160 -0.71 -13.61 6.79
C ALA A 160 -1.19 -13.16 8.17
N VAL A 161 -2.34 -12.47 8.26
CA VAL A 161 -2.95 -12.10 9.56
C VAL A 161 -3.45 -13.33 10.30
N LEU A 162 -4.21 -14.22 9.64
CA LEU A 162 -4.80 -15.41 10.27
C LEU A 162 -3.74 -16.43 10.71
N HIS A 163 -2.66 -16.57 9.95
CA HIS A 163 -1.53 -17.46 10.24
C HIS A 163 -0.49 -16.84 11.17
N SER A 164 -0.66 -15.59 11.60
CA SER A 164 0.17 -14.96 12.62
C SER A 164 -0.47 -15.15 14.00
N PRO A 165 0.08 -16.00 14.89
CA PRO A 165 -0.50 -16.22 16.21
C PRO A 165 -0.57 -14.94 17.04
N ARG A 166 0.42 -14.06 16.89
CA ARG A 166 0.47 -12.78 17.61
C ARG A 166 -0.57 -11.81 17.10
N ARG A 167 -0.78 -11.70 15.78
CA ARG A 167 -1.85 -10.86 15.22
C ARG A 167 -3.22 -11.35 15.63
N VAL A 168 -3.48 -12.65 15.53
CA VAL A 168 -4.75 -13.22 15.98
C VAL A 168 -4.95 -12.95 17.47
N GLY A 169 -3.92 -13.15 18.30
CA GLY A 169 -3.96 -12.81 19.72
C GLY A 169 -4.26 -11.34 20.00
N GLU A 170 -3.59 -10.40 19.30
CA GLU A 170 -3.86 -8.97 19.40
C GLU A 170 -5.31 -8.63 19.02
N PHE A 171 -5.80 -9.17 17.90
CA PHE A 171 -7.18 -8.95 17.44
C PHE A 171 -8.21 -9.46 18.44
N LEU A 172 -8.07 -10.71 18.89
CA LEU A 172 -9.00 -11.33 19.83
C LEU A 172 -8.96 -10.64 21.20
N GLY A 173 -7.77 -10.26 21.67
CA GLY A 173 -7.59 -9.50 22.90
C GLY A 173 -8.25 -8.13 22.84
N MET A 174 -8.05 -7.38 21.75
CA MET A 174 -8.71 -6.09 21.56
C MET A 174 -10.23 -6.22 21.38
N ALA A 175 -10.69 -7.25 20.68
CA ALA A 175 -12.12 -7.52 20.52
C ALA A 175 -12.78 -7.85 21.87
N TYR A 176 -12.16 -8.70 22.68
CA TYR A 176 -12.62 -8.99 24.04
C TYR A 176 -12.66 -7.73 24.92
N GLN A 177 -11.60 -6.92 24.91
CA GLN A 177 -11.55 -5.64 25.64
C GLN A 177 -12.58 -4.62 25.14
N ALA A 178 -12.99 -4.70 23.87
CA ALA A 178 -14.06 -3.90 23.29
C ALA A 178 -15.46 -4.44 23.61
N GLY A 179 -15.58 -5.52 24.40
CA GLY A 179 -16.85 -6.14 24.79
C GLY A 179 -17.47 -7.05 23.73
N LEU A 180 -16.71 -7.45 22.70
CA LEU A 180 -17.20 -8.41 21.71
C LEU A 180 -17.21 -9.83 22.30
N PRO A 181 -18.18 -10.67 21.90
CA PRO A 181 -18.23 -12.07 22.33
C PRO A 181 -17.12 -12.85 21.63
N VAL A 182 -15.94 -12.86 22.23
CA VAL A 182 -14.79 -13.65 21.79
C VAL A 182 -14.70 -14.87 22.69
N ASP A 183 -15.41 -15.94 22.34
CA ASP A 183 -15.27 -17.21 23.04
C ASP A 183 -14.23 -18.11 22.37
N TRP A 184 -13.77 -19.12 23.10
CA TRP A 184 -12.86 -20.14 22.60
C TRP A 184 -13.55 -21.16 21.67
N SER A 185 -14.84 -20.98 21.38
CA SER A 185 -15.58 -21.84 20.46
C SER A 185 -15.36 -21.45 18.99
N LEU A 186 -14.76 -20.28 18.73
CA LEU A 186 -14.38 -19.85 17.40
C LEU A 186 -13.53 -20.94 16.72
N PRO A 187 -13.99 -21.51 15.59
CA PRO A 187 -13.27 -22.60 14.92
C PRO A 187 -12.10 -22.04 14.10
N LEU A 188 -11.11 -21.46 14.79
CA LEU A 188 -9.99 -20.72 14.18
C LEU A 188 -9.22 -21.57 13.17
N GLU A 189 -9.01 -22.86 13.45
CA GLU A 189 -8.35 -23.77 12.51
C GLU A 189 -9.18 -24.00 11.25
N SER A 190 -10.50 -24.15 11.36
CA SER A 190 -11.39 -24.26 10.20
C SER A 190 -11.44 -22.96 9.40
N ILE A 191 -11.43 -21.80 10.06
CA ILE A 191 -11.36 -20.48 9.42
C ILE A 191 -10.03 -20.32 8.67
N ARG A 192 -8.90 -20.66 9.30
CA ARG A 192 -7.57 -20.65 8.69
C ARG A 192 -7.52 -21.54 7.46
N PHE A 193 -7.99 -22.78 7.59
CA PHE A 193 -8.01 -23.74 6.50
C PHE A 193 -8.87 -23.24 5.33
N GLY A 194 -10.10 -22.81 5.61
CA GLY A 194 -11.01 -22.27 4.59
C GLY A 194 -10.44 -21.05 3.88
N TRP A 195 -9.84 -20.13 4.64
CA TRP A 195 -9.20 -18.93 4.09
C TRP A 195 -8.00 -19.27 3.20
N THR A 196 -7.13 -20.18 3.66
CA THR A 196 -5.99 -20.66 2.85
C THR A 196 -6.49 -21.33 1.57
N ALA A 197 -7.49 -22.20 1.66
CA ALA A 197 -8.05 -22.88 0.49
C ALA A 197 -8.59 -21.88 -0.55
N VAL A 198 -9.38 -20.89 -0.12
CA VAL A 198 -9.88 -19.82 -0.99
C VAL A 198 -8.72 -19.01 -1.60
N THR A 199 -7.72 -18.65 -0.80
CA THR A 199 -6.54 -17.90 -1.27
C THR A 199 -5.76 -18.68 -2.33
N LEU A 200 -5.59 -20.00 -2.16
CA LEU A 200 -4.93 -20.88 -3.12
C LEU A 200 -5.74 -21.01 -4.42
N VAL A 201 -7.07 -21.15 -4.33
CA VAL A 201 -7.95 -21.18 -5.51
C VAL A 201 -7.86 -19.88 -6.31
N ILE A 202 -7.92 -18.72 -5.63
CA ILE A 202 -7.78 -17.41 -6.29
C ILE A 202 -6.39 -17.27 -6.92
N THR A 203 -5.34 -17.71 -6.22
CA THR A 203 -3.96 -17.67 -6.73
C THR A 203 -3.81 -18.55 -7.97
N ALA A 204 -4.34 -19.78 -7.95
CA ALA A 204 -4.33 -20.67 -9.10
C ALA A 204 -5.09 -20.06 -10.30
N ALA A 205 -6.25 -19.44 -10.06
CA ALA A 205 -7.01 -18.74 -11.10
C ALA A 205 -6.24 -17.53 -11.66
N ALA A 206 -5.53 -16.77 -10.81
CA ALA A 206 -4.70 -15.64 -11.23
C ALA A 206 -3.48 -16.09 -12.06
N LEU A 207 -2.82 -17.18 -11.66
CA LEU A 207 -1.73 -17.79 -12.43
C LEU A 207 -2.23 -18.36 -13.76
N GLY A 208 -3.37 -19.05 -13.77
CA GLY A 208 -4.00 -19.53 -14.99
C GLY A 208 -4.33 -18.39 -15.96
N GLN A 209 -4.87 -17.28 -15.44
CA GLN A 209 -5.11 -16.08 -16.24
C GLN A 209 -3.79 -15.48 -16.78
N LEU A 210 -2.74 -15.45 -15.97
CA LEU A 210 -1.42 -14.93 -16.37
C LEU A 210 -0.82 -15.76 -17.50
N VAL A 211 -0.86 -17.09 -17.37
CA VAL A 211 -0.40 -18.03 -18.39
C VAL A 211 -1.22 -17.90 -19.66
N TRP A 212 -2.56 -17.89 -19.56
CA TRP A 212 -3.44 -17.72 -20.71
C TRP A 212 -3.17 -16.41 -21.46
N ARG A 213 -2.96 -15.31 -20.75
CA ARG A 213 -2.58 -14.01 -21.37
C ARG A 213 -1.25 -14.11 -22.09
N GLY A 214 -0.24 -14.70 -21.46
CA GLY A 214 1.09 -14.90 -22.05
C GLY A 214 1.03 -15.75 -23.33
N LEU A 215 0.34 -16.89 -23.27
CA LEU A 215 0.16 -17.78 -24.42
C LEU A 215 -0.66 -17.15 -25.55
N SER A 216 -1.61 -16.28 -25.21
CA SER A 216 -2.45 -15.55 -26.19
C SER A 216 -1.75 -14.31 -26.78
N GLY A 217 -0.46 -14.08 -26.47
CA GLY A 217 0.27 -12.89 -26.92
C GLY A 217 -0.21 -11.57 -26.31
N GLN A 218 -1.05 -11.61 -25.27
CA GLN A 218 -1.49 -10.42 -24.56
C GLN A 218 -0.37 -9.88 -23.69
N THR A 219 -0.39 -8.57 -23.45
CA THR A 219 0.60 -7.93 -22.58
C THR A 219 0.47 -8.42 -21.14
N VAL A 220 1.61 -8.71 -20.52
CA VAL A 220 1.72 -9.06 -19.10
C VAL A 220 2.63 -8.03 -18.42
N SER A 221 2.19 -7.47 -17.31
CA SER A 221 2.99 -6.51 -16.54
C SER A 221 3.90 -7.23 -15.55
N GLY A 222 5.19 -7.34 -15.91
CA GLY A 222 6.21 -7.90 -15.00
C GLY A 222 6.33 -7.11 -13.69
N GLY A 223 6.24 -5.77 -13.77
CA GLY A 223 6.23 -4.90 -12.58
C GLY A 223 5.09 -5.22 -11.62
N LYS A 224 3.88 -5.52 -12.14
CA LYS A 224 2.75 -5.97 -11.32
C LYS A 224 3.06 -7.27 -10.58
N VAL A 225 3.53 -8.28 -11.32
CA VAL A 225 3.80 -9.61 -10.74
C VAL A 225 4.86 -9.50 -9.65
N LEU A 226 5.96 -8.80 -9.93
CA LEU A 226 7.03 -8.59 -8.97
C LEU A 226 6.56 -7.82 -7.73
N LEU A 227 5.78 -6.76 -7.91
CA LEU A 227 5.18 -6.00 -6.82
C LEU A 227 4.34 -6.90 -5.91
N LEU A 228 3.41 -7.69 -6.48
CA LEU A 228 2.51 -8.55 -5.71
C LEU A 228 3.29 -9.62 -4.95
N VAL A 229 4.19 -10.35 -5.62
CA VAL A 229 5.01 -11.38 -4.99
C VAL A 229 5.83 -10.82 -3.85
N MET A 230 6.48 -9.66 -4.06
CA MET A 230 7.32 -9.05 -3.04
C MET A 230 6.51 -8.51 -1.87
N SER A 231 5.38 -7.84 -2.15
CA SER A 231 4.51 -7.29 -1.10
C SER A 231 3.91 -8.41 -0.24
N PHE A 232 3.42 -9.49 -0.85
CA PHE A 232 2.85 -10.63 -0.12
C PHE A 232 3.91 -11.37 0.70
N THR A 233 5.05 -11.68 0.08
CA THR A 233 6.15 -12.38 0.78
C THR A 233 6.69 -11.55 1.94
N PHE A 234 6.90 -10.25 1.73
CA PHE A 234 7.41 -9.38 2.79
C PHE A 234 6.41 -9.18 3.92
N PHE A 235 5.12 -8.99 3.60
CA PHE A 235 4.07 -8.89 4.62
C PHE A 235 3.92 -10.20 5.41
N TRP A 236 3.97 -11.34 4.73
CA TRP A 236 3.98 -12.66 5.38
C TRP A 236 5.17 -12.81 6.32
N TYR A 237 6.38 -12.51 5.85
CA TYR A 237 7.58 -12.59 6.67
C TYR A 237 7.48 -11.70 7.92
N CYS A 238 7.01 -10.47 7.76
CA CYS A 238 6.88 -9.51 8.87
C CYS A 238 5.84 -9.92 9.91
N ASN A 239 4.72 -10.53 9.50
CA ASN A 239 3.63 -10.89 10.42
C ASN A 239 3.75 -12.31 10.97
N VAL A 240 4.24 -13.26 10.18
CA VAL A 240 4.23 -14.70 10.50
C VAL A 240 5.60 -15.19 10.91
N THR A 241 6.65 -14.89 10.13
CA THR A 241 7.98 -15.47 10.33
C THR A 241 8.77 -14.79 11.43
N LEU A 242 8.70 -13.47 11.54
CA LEU A 242 9.45 -12.73 12.56
C LEU A 242 8.96 -13.03 13.97
N THR A 243 9.91 -13.14 14.90
CA THR A 243 9.65 -13.35 16.34
C THR A 243 9.21 -12.08 17.06
N ASN A 244 9.56 -10.91 16.53
CA ASN A 244 9.14 -9.61 17.04
C ASN A 244 8.11 -8.99 16.07
N LEU A 245 6.84 -8.99 16.45
CA LEU A 245 5.76 -8.46 15.61
C LEU A 245 5.87 -6.93 15.43
N VAL A 246 6.25 -6.22 16.47
CA VAL A 246 6.41 -4.75 16.47
C VAL A 246 7.49 -4.33 15.47
N LEU A 247 8.60 -5.06 15.43
CA LEU A 247 9.65 -4.86 14.42
C LEU A 247 9.11 -5.14 13.00
N GLY A 248 8.34 -6.21 12.83
CA GLY A 248 7.68 -6.54 11.56
C GLY A 248 6.77 -5.42 11.07
N ILE A 249 5.99 -4.82 11.98
CA ILE A 249 5.16 -3.64 11.68
C ILE A 249 6.04 -2.49 11.22
N ALA A 250 7.08 -2.14 11.99
CA ALA A 250 7.94 -1.01 11.67
C ALA A 250 8.59 -1.15 10.28
N MET A 251 9.11 -2.34 9.95
CA MET A 251 9.70 -2.59 8.63
C MET A 251 8.67 -2.52 7.50
N PHE A 252 7.46 -3.03 7.74
CA PHE A 252 6.41 -2.97 6.74
C PHE A 252 5.92 -1.53 6.50
N GLU A 253 5.75 -0.74 7.57
CA GLU A 253 5.40 0.68 7.49
C GLU A 253 6.43 1.47 6.67
N VAL A 254 7.73 1.24 6.89
CA VAL A 254 8.79 1.88 6.08
C VAL A 254 8.65 1.56 4.60
N PHE A 255 8.41 0.29 4.26
CA PHE A 255 8.20 -0.11 2.87
C PHE A 255 6.96 0.58 2.27
N HIS A 256 5.85 0.55 2.99
CA HIS A 256 4.59 1.18 2.61
C HIS A 256 4.74 2.70 2.39
N ASP A 257 5.47 3.38 3.28
CA ASP A 257 5.74 4.81 3.20
C ASP A 257 6.61 5.18 2.00
N ILE A 258 7.67 4.41 1.73
CA ILE A 258 8.53 4.65 0.57
C ILE A 258 7.73 4.54 -0.73
N GLN A 259 6.87 3.53 -0.85
CA GLN A 259 6.00 3.39 -2.01
C GLN A 259 5.08 4.60 -2.17
N TYR A 260 4.40 5.00 -1.09
CA TYR A 260 3.46 6.11 -1.11
C TYR A 260 4.14 7.44 -1.44
N LEU A 261 5.25 7.76 -0.78
CA LEU A 261 6.01 8.98 -1.02
C LEU A 261 6.53 9.04 -2.45
N SER A 262 6.95 7.90 -3.01
CA SER A 262 7.43 7.80 -4.39
C SER A 262 6.32 8.13 -5.42
N ILE A 263 5.10 7.63 -5.22
CA ILE A 263 3.99 7.94 -6.13
C ILE A 263 3.51 9.37 -5.97
N VAL A 264 3.43 9.89 -4.74
CA VAL A 264 3.05 11.28 -4.46
C VAL A 264 4.05 12.25 -5.08
N TRP A 265 5.35 12.01 -4.89
CA TRP A 265 6.40 12.81 -5.51
C TRP A 265 6.27 12.83 -7.03
N SER A 266 6.08 11.65 -7.65
CA SER A 266 5.91 11.56 -9.10
C SER A 266 4.70 12.31 -9.62
N PHE A 267 3.57 12.21 -8.92
CA PHE A 267 2.34 12.89 -9.29
C PHE A 267 2.51 14.42 -9.21
N ASN A 268 3.06 14.92 -8.10
CA ASN A 268 3.28 16.36 -7.92
C ASN A 268 4.27 16.92 -8.93
N ARG A 269 5.37 16.20 -9.19
CA ARG A 269 6.35 16.59 -10.21
C ARG A 269 5.69 16.75 -11.58
N ARG A 270 4.84 15.80 -12.00
CA ARG A 270 4.11 15.91 -13.27
C ARG A 270 3.13 17.08 -13.32
N ARG A 271 2.45 17.41 -12.21
CA ARG A 271 1.58 18.60 -12.15
C ARG A 271 2.37 19.89 -12.38
N VAL A 272 3.53 20.01 -11.72
CA VAL A 272 4.42 21.18 -11.88
C VAL A 272 4.94 21.26 -13.32
N GLU A 273 5.44 20.16 -13.88
CA GLU A 273 5.97 20.11 -15.25
C GLU A 273 4.89 20.38 -16.32
N SER A 274 3.63 20.01 -16.08
CA SER A 274 2.52 20.24 -17.02
C SER A 274 1.86 21.62 -16.89
N GLY A 275 2.34 22.49 -16.00
CA GLY A 275 1.76 23.80 -15.74
C GLY A 275 0.35 23.74 -15.12
N ALA A 276 -0.07 22.57 -14.63
CA ALA A 276 -1.37 22.39 -14.01
C ALA A 276 -1.38 23.01 -12.61
N GLY A 277 -1.71 24.31 -12.55
CA GLY A 277 -2.06 25.10 -11.37
C GLY A 277 -1.58 24.50 -10.05
N VAL A 278 -0.34 24.82 -9.67
CA VAL A 278 0.16 24.58 -8.31
C VAL A 278 -0.53 25.65 -7.45
N GLY A 279 -1.59 25.25 -6.74
CA GLY A 279 -2.34 26.17 -5.90
C GLY A 279 -1.42 26.83 -4.87
N LEU A 280 -1.43 28.17 -4.86
CA LEU A 280 -1.13 29.00 -3.69
C LEU A 280 -2.46 29.40 -3.03
#